data_AF-A0A534AR69-F1
#
_entry.id   AF-A0A534AR69-F1
#
_cell.length_a   1.000
_cell.length_b   1.000
_cell.length_c   1.000
_cell.angle_alpha   90.00
_cell.angle_beta   90.00
_cell.angle_gamma   90.00
#
_symmetry.space_group_name_H-M   'P 1'
#
loop_
_entity.id
_entity.type
_entity.pdbx_description
1 polymer ?
#
loop_
_entity_poly.entity_id
_entity_poly.type
_entity_poly.pdbx_seq_one_letter_code
_entity_poly.pdbx_strand_id
1 'polypeptide(L)'
;MNALHLSVAEFRSLAARMTDLSADLLAALDGARAFPEVSGAHTARAFAAPLPEQGLGAAALDALGEVLALSRAPTPRFYGYVLGSGEPVAALADLLASVLNQNVTAWRSAPAAVTIERHLVESIGGALGCDGFTGSLCGGGSMANLMGLAMARETRLPANEAGARPGVVYASSEAHMSIGKAMALLGLGRESLSLIDA
;
A
#
# COMPACT_ATOMS: atom_id res chain seq x y z
N MET A 1 -16.99 24.23 22.07
CA MET A 1 -17.07 23.43 20.84
C MET A 1 -15.95 22.41 20.89
N ASN A 2 -16.24 21.11 20.82
CA ASN A 2 -15.21 20.08 20.83
C ASN A 2 -14.53 20.08 19.45
N ALA A 3 -13.29 20.56 19.37
CA ALA A 3 -12.52 20.72 18.12
C ALA A 3 -12.26 19.41 17.34
N LEU A 4 -12.73 18.27 17.87
CA LEU A 4 -12.57 16.94 17.30
C LEU A 4 -13.84 16.38 16.64
N HIS A 5 -14.99 17.07 16.74
CA HIS A 5 -16.24 16.60 16.13
C HIS A 5 -16.53 17.37 14.84
N LEU A 6 -16.32 16.71 13.70
CA LEU A 6 -16.81 17.16 12.40
C LEU A 6 -18.30 16.80 12.28
N SER A 7 -19.17 17.77 12.00
CA SER A 7 -20.58 17.48 11.75
C SER A 7 -20.77 16.72 10.43
N VAL A 8 -21.88 15.99 10.29
CA VAL A 8 -22.22 15.30 9.04
C VAL A 8 -22.33 16.27 7.86
N ALA A 9 -22.83 17.49 8.10
CA ALA A 9 -22.94 18.52 7.07
C ALA A 9 -21.55 19.00 6.60
N GLU A 10 -20.64 19.30 7.54
CA GLU A 10 -19.26 19.65 7.22
C GLU A 10 -18.54 18.51 6.50
N PHE A 11 -18.68 17.27 6.98
CA PHE A 11 -18.12 16.10 6.30
C PHE A 11 -18.61 15.98 4.86
N ARG A 12 -19.92 16.10 4.62
CA ARG A 12 -20.48 16.07 3.27
C ARG A 12 -19.90 17.17 2.38
N SER A 13 -19.76 18.39 2.89
CA SER A 13 -19.16 19.49 2.14
C SER A 13 -17.70 19.22 1.79
N LEU A 14 -16.91 18.66 2.73
CA LEU A 14 -15.51 18.34 2.48
C LEU A 14 -15.36 17.16 1.52
N ALA A 15 -16.16 16.12 1.66
CA ALA A 15 -16.16 14.96 0.78
C ALA A 15 -16.55 15.34 -0.66
N ALA A 16 -17.54 16.23 -0.84
CA ALA A 16 -17.91 16.76 -2.15
C ALA A 16 -16.72 17.48 -2.80
N ARG A 17 -16.08 18.41 -2.08
CA ARG A 17 -14.89 19.13 -2.56
C ARG A 17 -13.75 18.18 -2.97
N MET A 18 -13.51 17.10 -2.21
CA MET A 18 -12.46 16.13 -2.53
C MET A 18 -12.81 15.28 -3.75
N THR A 19 -14.08 14.95 -3.92
CA THR A 19 -14.57 14.20 -5.08
C THR A 19 -14.47 15.05 -6.35
N ASP A 20 -14.84 16.33 -6.29
CA ASP A 20 -14.71 17.28 -7.40
C ASP A 20 -13.24 17.42 -7.81
N LEU A 21 -12.34 17.64 -6.86
CA LEU A 21 -10.89 17.73 -7.11
C LEU A 21 -10.33 16.45 -7.73
N SER A 22 -10.82 15.29 -7.31
CA SER A 22 -10.41 13.99 -7.86
C SER A 22 -10.93 13.80 -9.28
N ALA A 23 -12.16 14.24 -9.58
CA ALA A 23 -12.73 14.19 -10.91
C ALA A 23 -11.97 15.11 -11.89
N ASP A 24 -11.63 16.32 -11.45
CA ASP A 24 -10.80 17.26 -12.22
C ASP A 24 -9.42 16.68 -12.53
N LEU A 25 -8.79 16.02 -11.55
CA LEU A 25 -7.51 15.33 -11.74
C LEU A 25 -7.63 14.23 -12.81
N LEU A 26 -8.66 13.38 -12.71
CA LEU A 26 -8.91 12.29 -13.67
C LEU A 26 -9.13 12.84 -15.08
N ALA A 27 -9.92 13.91 -15.22
CA ALA A 27 -10.19 14.55 -16.51
C ALA A 27 -8.92 15.16 -17.15
N ALA A 28 -7.94 15.57 -16.33
CA ALA A 28 -6.70 16.18 -16.81
C ALA A 28 -5.57 15.19 -17.14
N LEU A 29 -5.70 13.88 -16.80
CA LEU A 29 -4.60 12.91 -16.92
C LEU A 29 -4.03 12.76 -18.33
N ASP A 30 -4.89 12.86 -19.34
CA ASP A 30 -4.50 12.76 -20.75
C ASP A 30 -3.65 13.94 -21.22
N GLY A 31 -3.79 15.11 -20.60
CA GLY A 31 -2.97 16.30 -20.87
C GLY A 31 -1.75 16.42 -19.95
N ALA A 32 -1.74 15.68 -18.83
CA ALA A 32 -0.73 15.83 -17.81
C ALA A 32 0.67 15.37 -18.26
N ARG A 33 1.70 16.01 -17.70
CA ARG A 33 3.09 15.56 -17.80
C ARG A 33 3.28 14.38 -16.85
N ALA A 34 4.02 13.36 -17.30
CA ALA A 34 4.31 12.18 -16.49
C ALA A 34 5.20 12.49 -15.27
N PHE A 35 5.99 13.57 -15.32
CA PHE A 35 6.78 14.03 -14.18
C PHE A 35 6.63 15.56 -14.05
N PRO A 36 6.39 16.08 -12.83
CA PRO A 36 6.25 17.52 -12.60
C PRO A 36 7.60 18.23 -12.81
N GLU A 37 7.56 19.50 -13.19
CA GLU A 37 8.78 20.32 -13.30
C GLU A 37 9.20 20.82 -11.92
N VAL A 38 9.94 19.97 -11.20
CA VAL A 38 10.26 20.20 -9.79
C VAL A 38 11.67 19.69 -9.45
N SER A 39 12.26 20.23 -8.39
CA SER A 39 13.48 19.71 -7.77
C SER A 39 13.23 19.34 -6.31
N GLY A 40 14.05 18.45 -5.75
CA GLY A 40 13.96 18.11 -4.33
C GLY A 40 14.11 19.33 -3.40
N ALA A 41 14.96 20.29 -3.78
CA ALA A 41 15.11 21.54 -3.03
C ALA A 41 13.85 22.43 -3.09
N HIS A 42 13.12 22.40 -4.21
CA HIS A 42 11.84 23.08 -4.33
C HIS A 42 10.79 22.43 -3.42
N THR A 43 10.56 21.12 -3.52
CA THR A 43 9.57 20.44 -2.66
C THR A 43 9.91 20.56 -1.19
N ALA A 44 11.19 20.49 -0.81
CA ALA A 44 11.61 20.67 0.57
C ALA A 44 11.25 22.05 1.13
N ARG A 45 11.38 23.12 0.32
CA ARG A 45 10.96 24.47 0.71
C ARG A 45 9.45 24.62 0.76
N ALA A 46 8.73 24.08 -0.24
CA ALA A 46 7.28 24.14 -0.29
C ALA A 46 6.63 23.51 0.96
N PHE A 47 7.20 22.40 1.45
CA PHE A 47 6.70 21.68 2.62
C PHE A 47 7.53 21.92 3.90
N ALA A 48 8.22 23.06 4.00
CA ALA A 48 9.08 23.37 5.16
C ALA A 48 8.34 23.96 6.37
N ALA A 49 7.02 24.17 6.28
CA ALA A 49 6.26 24.79 7.36
C ALA A 49 6.38 23.96 8.66
N PRO A 50 6.62 24.61 9.81
CA PRO A 50 6.67 23.90 11.09
C PRO A 50 5.30 23.28 11.40
N LEU A 51 5.30 22.17 12.14
CA LEU A 51 4.07 21.55 12.63
C LEU A 51 3.31 22.57 13.51
N PRO A 52 2.05 22.92 13.20
CA PRO A 52 1.34 23.92 13.97
C PRO A 52 0.95 23.37 15.35
N GLU A 53 1.07 24.21 16.37
CA GLU A 53 0.63 23.86 17.74
C GLU A 53 -0.90 23.72 17.86
N GLN A 54 -1.63 24.36 16.95
CA GLN A 54 -3.09 24.31 16.87
C GLN A 54 -3.52 23.56 15.61
N GLY A 55 -4.54 22.71 15.75
CA GLY A 55 -5.06 21.92 14.63
C GLY A 55 -5.67 22.81 13.54
N LEU A 56 -5.32 22.57 12.28
CA LEU A 56 -5.85 23.29 11.12
C LEU A 56 -7.28 22.88 10.74
N GLY A 57 -7.76 21.73 11.24
CA GLY A 57 -9.08 21.19 10.90
C GLY A 57 -9.27 21.06 9.39
N ALA A 58 -10.41 21.53 8.89
CA ALA A 58 -10.75 21.50 7.46
C ALA A 58 -9.76 22.27 6.56
N ALA A 59 -9.11 23.32 7.07
CA ALA A 59 -8.15 24.13 6.32
C ALA A 59 -6.89 23.33 5.92
N ALA A 60 -6.63 22.18 6.55
CA ALA A 60 -5.56 21.28 6.13
C ALA A 60 -5.72 20.81 4.67
N LEU A 61 -6.96 20.75 4.16
CA LEU A 61 -7.23 20.33 2.78
C LEU A 61 -6.89 21.41 1.75
N ASP A 62 -6.65 22.66 2.17
CA ASP A 62 -6.27 23.75 1.27
C ASP A 62 -4.87 23.56 0.70
N ALA A 63 -3.99 22.83 1.41
CA ALA A 63 -2.65 22.49 0.94
C ALA A 63 -2.63 21.43 -0.17
N LEU A 64 -3.75 20.70 -0.40
CA LEU A 64 -3.76 19.59 -1.35
C LEU A 64 -3.53 20.01 -2.80
N GLY A 65 -3.90 21.24 -3.18
CA GLY A 65 -3.64 21.75 -4.53
C GLY A 65 -2.14 21.79 -4.84
N GLU A 66 -1.33 22.24 -3.88
CA GLU A 66 0.14 22.25 -4.02
C GLU A 66 0.72 20.84 -3.99
N VAL A 67 0.20 19.96 -3.12
CA VAL A 67 0.60 18.54 -3.09
C VAL A 67 0.37 17.90 -4.45
N LEU A 68 -0.80 18.11 -5.08
CA LEU A 68 -1.12 17.59 -6.40
C LEU A 68 -0.20 18.17 -7.49
N ALA A 69 0.02 19.49 -7.48
CA ALA A 69 0.87 20.16 -8.47
C ALA A 69 2.34 19.68 -8.44
N LEU A 70 2.84 19.33 -7.25
CA LEU A 70 4.21 18.83 -7.05
C LEU A 70 4.30 17.30 -7.09
N SER A 71 3.18 16.60 -7.27
CA SER A 71 3.12 15.13 -7.36
C SER A 71 3.28 14.63 -8.79
N ARG A 72 3.71 13.38 -8.92
CA ARG A 72 3.73 12.67 -10.20
C ARG A 72 2.31 12.32 -10.62
N ALA A 73 1.86 12.82 -11.76
CA ALA A 73 0.55 12.44 -12.31
C ALA A 73 0.56 10.98 -12.85
N PRO A 74 -0.46 10.16 -12.55
CA PRO A 74 -0.60 8.81 -13.10
C PRO A 74 -1.16 8.85 -14.53
N THR A 75 -0.49 9.61 -15.41
CA THR A 75 -0.89 9.74 -16.82
C THR A 75 -0.74 8.40 -17.56
N PRO A 76 -1.59 8.10 -18.58
CA PRO A 76 -1.45 6.89 -19.40
C PRO A 76 -0.12 6.80 -20.16
N ARG A 77 0.66 7.89 -20.20
CA ARG A 77 2.01 7.93 -20.80
C ARG A 77 3.14 7.61 -19.83
N PHE A 78 2.83 7.23 -18.58
CA PHE A 78 3.83 6.85 -17.60
C PHE A 78 4.06 5.34 -17.60
N TYR A 79 5.22 4.91 -18.10
CA TYR A 79 5.60 3.49 -18.22
C TYR A 79 6.70 3.07 -17.22
N GLY A 80 6.87 3.83 -16.14
CA GLY A 80 7.86 3.54 -15.11
C GLY A 80 7.33 2.59 -14.03
N TYR A 81 8.21 1.74 -13.50
CA TYR A 81 7.92 0.78 -12.43
C TYR A 81 6.86 -0.28 -12.80
N VAL A 82 6.56 -1.13 -11.81
CA VAL A 82 5.39 -2.03 -11.83
C VAL A 82 4.26 -1.32 -11.06
N LEU A 83 3.72 -0.26 -11.66
CA LEU A 83 2.66 0.58 -11.10
C LEU A 83 1.53 0.70 -12.13
N GLY A 84 0.34 0.19 -11.79
CA GLY A 84 -0.84 0.32 -12.65
C GLY A 84 -1.47 1.71 -12.61
N SER A 85 -2.30 2.01 -13.61
CA SER A 85 -3.26 3.11 -13.53
C SER A 85 -4.26 2.80 -12.41
N GLY A 86 -4.24 3.56 -11.32
CA GLY A 86 -5.16 3.34 -10.19
C GLY A 86 -6.62 3.23 -10.65
N GLU A 87 -7.42 2.43 -9.96
CA GLU A 87 -8.82 2.15 -10.31
C GLU A 87 -9.76 3.13 -9.59
N PRO A 88 -10.47 4.04 -10.29
CA PRO A 88 -11.31 5.04 -9.65
C PRO A 88 -12.43 4.45 -8.78
N VAL A 89 -13.00 3.31 -9.17
CA VAL A 89 -14.02 2.64 -8.34
C VAL A 89 -13.43 2.16 -7.02
N ALA A 90 -12.21 1.62 -7.04
CA ALA A 90 -11.50 1.20 -5.84
C ALA A 90 -11.14 2.39 -4.94
N ALA A 91 -10.75 3.53 -5.52
CA ALA A 91 -10.46 4.75 -4.74
C ALA A 91 -11.67 5.25 -3.94
N LEU A 92 -12.88 5.17 -4.52
CA LEU A 92 -14.12 5.51 -3.80
C LEU A 92 -14.45 4.48 -2.71
N ALA A 93 -14.20 3.19 -2.97
CA ALA A 93 -14.34 2.15 -1.95
C ALA A 93 -13.35 2.36 -0.79
N ASP A 94 -12.11 2.77 -1.08
CA ASP A 94 -11.08 3.09 -0.08
C ASP A 94 -11.46 4.29 0.78
N LEU A 95 -12.12 5.31 0.22
CA LEU A 95 -12.69 6.41 1.00
C LEU A 95 -13.70 5.87 2.03
N LEU A 96 -14.62 5.02 1.60
CA LEU A 96 -15.61 4.42 2.50
C LEU A 96 -14.95 3.51 3.55
N ALA A 97 -13.98 2.69 3.14
CA ALA A 97 -13.22 1.83 4.05
C ALA A 97 -12.46 2.66 5.11
N SER A 98 -11.89 3.80 4.71
CA SER A 98 -11.20 4.73 5.62
C SER A 98 -12.15 5.38 6.62
N VAL A 99 -13.38 5.72 6.20
CA VAL A 99 -14.42 6.23 7.11
C VAL A 99 -14.90 5.14 8.07
N LEU A 100 -15.06 3.90 7.58
CA LEU A 100 -15.47 2.76 8.40
C LEU A 100 -14.41 2.36 9.43
N ASN A 101 -13.12 2.60 9.13
CA ASN A 101 -11.97 2.49 10.01
C ASN A 101 -11.95 1.20 10.85
N GLN A 102 -12.13 0.04 10.20
CA GLN A 102 -12.17 -1.25 10.89
C GLN A 102 -10.78 -1.77 11.20
N ASN A 103 -10.61 -2.30 12.41
CA ASN A 103 -9.41 -3.02 12.81
C ASN A 103 -9.53 -4.52 12.48
N VAL A 104 -9.01 -4.93 11.32
CA VAL A 104 -9.18 -6.28 10.73
C VAL A 104 -8.24 -7.32 11.37
N THR A 105 -8.40 -7.54 12.68
CA THR A 105 -7.56 -8.46 13.48
C THR A 105 -8.12 -9.88 13.57
N ALA A 106 -9.45 -10.01 13.54
CA ALA A 106 -10.17 -11.27 13.64
C ALA A 106 -11.58 -11.08 13.08
N TRP A 107 -12.26 -12.18 12.76
CA TRP A 107 -13.63 -12.13 12.23
C TRP A 107 -14.58 -11.34 13.13
N ARG A 108 -14.53 -11.54 14.45
CA ARG A 108 -15.36 -10.79 15.42
C ARG A 108 -15.10 -9.28 15.41
N SER A 109 -13.92 -8.85 14.99
CA SER A 109 -13.51 -7.43 14.97
C SER A 109 -13.91 -6.74 13.67
N ALA A 110 -13.99 -7.49 12.56
CA ALA A 110 -14.35 -6.96 11.25
C ALA A 110 -15.03 -8.05 10.37
N PRO A 111 -16.29 -8.45 10.68
CA PRO A 111 -16.91 -9.63 10.07
C PRO A 111 -16.98 -9.57 8.53
N ALA A 112 -17.41 -8.43 7.99
CA ALA A 112 -17.52 -8.23 6.55
C ALA A 112 -16.14 -8.21 5.87
N ALA A 113 -15.19 -7.41 6.39
CA ALA A 113 -13.87 -7.28 5.80
C ALA A 113 -13.10 -8.62 5.76
N VAL A 114 -13.10 -9.36 6.87
CA VAL A 114 -12.46 -10.70 6.93
C VAL A 114 -13.11 -11.68 5.97
N THR A 115 -14.43 -11.65 5.84
CA THR A 115 -15.17 -12.55 4.94
C THR A 115 -14.87 -12.23 3.47
N ILE A 116 -14.85 -10.94 3.11
CA ILE A 116 -14.50 -10.47 1.76
C ILE A 116 -13.06 -10.86 1.42
N GLU A 117 -12.11 -10.62 2.33
CA GLU A 117 -10.70 -10.97 2.11
C GLU A 117 -10.53 -12.47 1.84
N ARG A 118 -11.13 -13.33 2.67
CA ARG A 118 -11.07 -14.79 2.48
C ARG A 118 -11.63 -15.22 1.13
N HIS A 119 -12.81 -14.71 0.78
CA HIS A 119 -13.44 -15.03 -0.49
C HIS A 119 -12.60 -14.58 -1.69
N LEU A 120 -11.97 -13.40 -1.61
CA LEU A 120 -11.10 -12.90 -2.66
C LEU A 120 -9.85 -13.77 -2.80
N VAL A 121 -9.21 -14.13 -1.70
CA VAL A 121 -8.02 -15.00 -1.69
C VAL A 121 -8.34 -16.37 -2.28
N GLU A 122 -9.45 -16.99 -1.87
CA GLU A 122 -9.93 -18.26 -2.43
C GLU A 122 -10.20 -18.14 -3.94
N SER A 123 -10.83 -17.05 -4.37
CA SER A 123 -11.14 -16.82 -5.78
C SER A 123 -9.89 -16.64 -6.63
N ILE A 124 -8.89 -15.89 -6.15
CA ILE A 124 -7.59 -15.75 -6.81
C ILE A 124 -6.87 -17.10 -6.85
N GLY A 125 -6.89 -17.86 -5.75
CA GLY A 125 -6.33 -19.21 -5.69
C GLY A 125 -6.94 -20.12 -6.76
N GLY A 126 -8.27 -20.15 -6.86
CA GLY A 126 -8.98 -20.92 -7.88
C GLY A 126 -8.64 -20.50 -9.31
N ALA A 127 -8.52 -19.20 -9.58
CA ALA A 127 -8.11 -18.69 -10.88
C ALA A 127 -6.67 -19.09 -11.28
N LEU A 128 -5.81 -19.35 -10.30
CA LEU A 128 -4.44 -19.83 -10.49
C LEU A 128 -4.33 -21.37 -10.51
N GLY A 129 -5.44 -22.10 -10.33
CA GLY A 129 -5.44 -23.57 -10.22
C GLY A 129 -4.93 -24.09 -8.87
N CYS A 130 -4.93 -23.25 -7.84
CA CYS A 130 -4.56 -23.60 -6.47
C CYS A 130 -5.82 -23.91 -5.64
N ASP A 131 -6.40 -25.09 -5.85
CA ASP A 131 -7.59 -25.50 -5.11
C ASP A 131 -7.31 -25.64 -3.61
N GLY A 132 -8.23 -25.14 -2.77
CA GLY A 132 -8.09 -25.15 -1.31
C GLY A 132 -7.04 -24.17 -0.77
N PHE A 133 -6.60 -23.20 -1.57
CA PHE A 133 -5.65 -22.18 -1.15
C PHE A 133 -6.22 -21.28 -0.04
N THR A 134 -5.39 -21.00 0.96
CA THR A 134 -5.70 -20.06 2.04
C THR A 134 -4.59 -19.02 2.16
N GLY A 135 -4.94 -17.82 2.57
CA GLY A 135 -3.97 -16.74 2.77
C GLY A 135 -4.63 -15.47 3.27
N SER A 136 -3.88 -14.37 3.20
CA SER A 136 -4.31 -13.03 3.60
C SER A 136 -3.75 -12.01 2.63
N LEU A 137 -4.41 -10.86 2.54
CA LEU A 137 -3.86 -9.71 1.84
C LEU A 137 -2.72 -9.11 2.67
N CYS A 138 -1.73 -8.54 2.01
CA CYS A 138 -0.57 -7.95 2.67
C CYS A 138 -0.26 -6.56 2.08
N GLY A 139 0.55 -5.76 2.78
CA GLY A 139 0.95 -4.41 2.37
C GLY A 139 1.90 -4.34 1.16
N GLY A 140 1.81 -5.30 0.23
CA GLY A 140 2.58 -5.36 -1.00
C GLY A 140 3.48 -6.60 -1.13
N GLY A 141 4.00 -6.82 -2.33
CA GLY A 141 4.74 -8.04 -2.70
C GLY A 141 5.98 -8.32 -1.84
N SER A 142 6.63 -7.30 -1.30
CA SER A 142 7.77 -7.50 -0.38
C SER A 142 7.34 -8.15 0.94
N MET A 143 6.18 -7.77 1.49
CA MET A 143 5.63 -8.39 2.69
C MET A 143 5.12 -9.80 2.39
N ALA A 144 4.47 -10.03 1.24
CA ALA A 144 4.12 -11.38 0.79
C ALA A 144 5.35 -12.30 0.72
N ASN A 145 6.44 -11.85 0.12
CA ASN A 145 7.68 -12.63 0.05
C ASN A 145 8.27 -12.93 1.44
N LEU A 146 8.26 -11.94 2.34
CA LEU A 146 8.70 -12.13 3.72
C LEU A 146 7.85 -13.18 4.45
N MET A 147 6.52 -13.05 4.37
CA MET A 147 5.59 -14.00 5.01
C MET A 147 5.70 -15.40 4.40
N GLY A 148 5.80 -15.51 3.07
CA GLY A 148 5.98 -16.78 2.37
C GLY A 148 7.27 -17.48 2.80
N LEU A 149 8.39 -16.76 2.85
CA LEU A 149 9.65 -17.30 3.35
C LEU A 149 9.61 -17.63 4.84
N ALA A 150 8.92 -16.84 5.66
CA ALA A 150 8.73 -17.13 7.09
C ALA A 150 7.96 -18.44 7.29
N MET A 151 6.87 -18.65 6.54
CA MET A 151 6.08 -19.88 6.58
C MET A 151 6.88 -21.09 6.07
N ALA A 152 7.61 -20.93 4.95
CA ALA A 152 8.46 -21.98 4.41
C ALA A 152 9.58 -22.37 5.39
N ARG A 153 10.23 -21.37 6.00
CA ARG A 153 11.23 -21.56 7.05
C ARG A 153 10.61 -22.28 8.23
N GLU A 154 9.48 -21.81 8.77
CA GLU A 154 8.88 -22.46 9.94
C GLU A 154 8.47 -23.91 9.67
N THR A 155 8.05 -24.21 8.45
CA THR A 155 7.68 -25.59 8.04
C THR A 155 8.90 -26.51 7.93
N ARG A 156 10.04 -26.01 7.44
CA ARG A 156 11.22 -26.86 7.10
C ARG A 156 12.35 -26.77 8.11
N LEU A 157 12.54 -25.60 8.69
CA LEU A 157 13.54 -25.23 9.69
C LEU A 157 12.87 -24.38 10.79
N PRO A 158 11.98 -24.98 11.61
CA PRO A 158 11.29 -24.28 12.69
C PRO A 158 12.24 -23.41 13.51
N ALA A 159 11.84 -22.16 13.70
CA ALA A 159 12.68 -21.10 14.26
C ALA A 159 11.92 -20.16 15.20
N ASN A 160 10.59 -20.18 15.23
CA ASN A 160 9.80 -19.25 16.04
C ASN A 160 10.11 -19.36 17.55
N GLU A 161 10.39 -20.58 18.04
CA GLU A 161 10.67 -20.82 19.46
C GLU A 161 12.18 -20.79 19.79
N ALA A 162 13.02 -21.31 18.90
CA ALA A 162 14.43 -21.58 19.18
C ALA A 162 15.41 -20.72 18.36
N GLY A 163 14.91 -19.79 17.55
CA GLY A 163 15.72 -19.00 16.63
C GLY A 163 16.07 -19.73 15.33
N ALA A 164 16.62 -18.97 14.38
CA ALA A 164 16.94 -19.47 13.05
C ALA A 164 18.11 -20.47 13.07
N ARG A 165 18.02 -21.49 12.21
CA ARG A 165 19.08 -22.47 11.95
C ARG A 165 19.60 -22.31 10.53
N PRO A 166 20.83 -22.77 10.23
CA PRO A 166 21.38 -22.72 8.88
C PRO A 166 20.47 -23.43 7.87
N GLY A 167 20.32 -22.83 6.70
CA GLY A 167 19.56 -23.37 5.58
C GLY A 167 19.83 -22.55 4.33
N VAL A 168 19.65 -23.14 3.15
CA VAL A 168 19.86 -22.47 1.86
C VAL A 168 18.51 -22.22 1.20
N VAL A 169 18.31 -20.99 0.73
CA VAL A 169 17.17 -20.63 -0.12
C VAL A 169 17.69 -20.42 -1.53
N TYR A 170 17.00 -21.01 -2.51
CA TYR A 170 17.33 -20.85 -3.92
C TYR A 170 16.34 -19.90 -4.57
N ALA A 171 16.85 -19.00 -5.42
CA ALA A 171 16.03 -18.10 -6.22
C ALA A 171 16.73 -17.83 -7.57
N SER A 172 15.99 -17.37 -8.57
CA SER A 172 16.60 -16.89 -9.82
C SER A 172 17.50 -15.68 -9.55
N SER A 173 18.54 -15.48 -10.35
CA SER A 173 19.35 -14.26 -10.38
C SER A 173 18.54 -13.01 -10.75
N GLU A 174 17.35 -13.18 -11.35
CA GLU A 174 16.38 -12.11 -11.65
C GLU A 174 15.34 -11.90 -10.53
N ALA A 175 15.44 -12.63 -9.42
CA ALA A 175 14.48 -12.52 -8.33
C ALA A 175 14.43 -11.11 -7.73
N HIS A 176 13.23 -10.69 -7.34
CA HIS A 176 13.03 -9.36 -6.76
C HIS A 176 13.88 -9.19 -5.49
N MET A 177 14.51 -8.02 -5.35
CA MET A 177 15.41 -7.66 -4.25
C MET A 177 14.82 -7.85 -2.83
N SER A 178 13.49 -8.00 -2.69
CA SER A 178 12.84 -8.30 -1.42
C SER A 178 13.19 -9.68 -0.87
N ILE A 179 13.59 -10.65 -1.70
CA ILE A 179 14.00 -11.99 -1.23
C ILE A 179 15.25 -11.88 -0.34
N GLY A 180 16.31 -11.24 -0.83
CA GLY A 180 17.52 -11.02 -0.02
C GLY A 180 17.28 -10.15 1.23
N LYS A 181 16.33 -9.20 1.18
CA LYS A 181 15.90 -8.45 2.37
C LYS A 181 15.20 -9.35 3.38
N ALA A 182 14.28 -10.20 2.93
CA ALA A 182 13.58 -11.16 3.78
C ALA A 182 14.55 -12.15 4.44
N MET A 183 15.55 -12.65 3.71
CA MET A 183 16.60 -13.51 4.27
C MET A 183 17.33 -12.87 5.46
N ALA A 184 17.67 -11.58 5.33
CA ALA A 184 18.29 -10.83 6.43
C ALA A 184 17.34 -10.64 7.62
N LEU A 185 16.07 -10.26 7.36
CA LEU A 185 15.07 -10.04 8.41
C LEU A 185 14.70 -11.32 9.17
N LEU A 186 14.69 -12.47 8.48
CA LEU A 186 14.35 -13.77 9.07
C LEU A 186 15.52 -14.43 9.80
N GLY A 187 16.68 -13.78 9.86
CA GLY A 187 17.88 -14.31 10.52
C GLY A 187 18.56 -15.46 9.78
N LEU A 188 18.26 -15.67 8.49
CA LEU A 188 18.88 -16.71 7.67
C LEU A 188 20.21 -16.27 7.06
N GLY A 189 20.44 -14.96 6.98
CA GLY A 189 21.63 -14.37 6.37
C GLY A 189 21.53 -14.29 4.83
N ARG A 190 22.14 -13.26 4.24
CA ARG A 190 22.10 -13.06 2.78
C ARG A 190 22.98 -14.05 2.02
N GLU A 191 24.05 -14.53 2.64
CA GLU A 191 24.96 -15.53 2.04
C GLU A 191 24.29 -16.90 1.86
N SER A 192 23.20 -17.14 2.60
CA SER A 192 22.37 -18.33 2.48
C SER A 192 21.38 -18.28 1.30
N LEU A 193 21.36 -17.18 0.53
CA LEU A 193 20.59 -17.06 -0.70
C LEU A 193 21.46 -17.47 -1.90
N SER A 194 21.19 -18.65 -2.46
CA SER A 194 21.84 -19.13 -3.68
C SER A 194 21.03 -18.66 -4.89
N LEU A 195 21.63 -17.78 -5.69
CA LEU A 195 21.05 -17.32 -6.94
C LEU A 195 21.40 -18.29 -8.07
N ILE A 196 20.41 -18.67 -8.86
CA ILE A 196 20.54 -19.58 -10.01
C ILE A 196 20.25 -18.77 -11.28
N ASP A 197 21.07 -18.95 -12.32
CA ASP A 197 20.82 -18.33 -13.62
C ASP A 197 19.52 -18.82 -14.25
N ALA A 198 18.83 -17.91 -14.96
CA ALA A 198 17.57 -18.19 -15.64
C ALA A 198 17.76 -19.09 -16.88
#